data_AF-Q2JJ32-F1
#
_entry.id   AF-Q2JJ32-F1
#
_cell.length_a   1.000
_cell.length_b   1.000
_cell.length_c   1.000
_cell.angle_alpha   90.00
_cell.angle_beta   90.00
_cell.angle_gamma   90.00
#
_symmetry.space_group_name_H-M   'P 1'
#
loop_
_entity.id
_entity.type
_entity.pdbx_description
1 polymer ?
#
loop_
_entity_poly.entity_id
_entity_poly.type
_entity_poly.pdbx_seq_one_letter_code
_entity_poly.pdbx_strand_id
1 'polypeptide(L)'
;MPPRWPRKPSRRDPEFRKLDDRYTYAAHLSVFLCSGSGLVFFQQLYRADWPWLVPLLGWWALGLGIHSFWIFFVARYPVEAGFGELTPGAHENPTAAETDPSRAS
;
A
#
# COMPACT_ATOMS: atom_id res chain seq x y z
N MET A 1 -2.63 -5.53 -21.14
CA MET A 1 -1.70 -6.37 -20.35
C MET A 1 -1.86 -6.00 -18.88
N PRO A 2 -1.87 -6.96 -17.94
CA PRO A 2 -1.90 -6.60 -16.52
C PRO A 2 -0.61 -5.82 -16.19
N PRO A 3 -0.69 -4.70 -15.47
CA PRO A 3 0.49 -3.95 -15.06
C PRO A 3 1.43 -4.86 -14.26
N ARG A 4 2.70 -4.89 -14.68
CA ARG A 4 3.75 -5.73 -14.10
C ARG A 4 4.66 -4.83 -13.28
N TRP A 5 5.05 -5.26 -12.09
CA TRP A 5 6.00 -4.48 -11.30
C TRP A 5 7.38 -4.48 -12.00
N PRO A 6 8.05 -3.32 -12.17
CA PRO A 6 9.35 -3.27 -12.86
C PRO A 6 10.47 -4.02 -12.12
N ARG A 7 10.36 -4.17 -10.80
CA ARG A 7 11.29 -4.89 -9.93
C ARG A 7 10.53 -5.60 -8.81
N LYS A 8 11.17 -6.51 -8.08
CA LYS A 8 10.56 -7.11 -6.88
C LYS A 8 10.21 -5.98 -5.88
N PRO A 9 8.94 -5.82 -5.48
CA PRO A 9 8.54 -4.78 -4.54
C PRO A 9 9.24 -4.98 -3.19
N SER A 10 9.68 -3.88 -2.60
CA SER A 10 10.27 -3.84 -1.27
C SER A 10 9.36 -3.07 -0.32
N ARG A 11 9.44 -3.33 1.00
CA ARG A 11 8.65 -2.58 2.00
C ARG A 11 8.93 -1.08 2.05
N ARG A 12 9.99 -0.61 1.39
CA ARG A 12 10.30 0.83 1.25
C ARG A 12 9.44 1.49 0.17
N ASP A 13 8.86 0.72 -0.74
CA ASP A 13 8.09 1.26 -1.85
C ASP A 13 6.70 1.72 -1.36
N PRO A 14 6.31 2.99 -1.60
CA PRO A 14 5.06 3.55 -1.08
C PRO A 14 3.82 2.84 -1.64
N GLU A 15 3.83 2.49 -2.93
CA GLU A 15 2.72 1.77 -3.57
C GLU A 15 2.56 0.34 -3.01
N PHE A 16 3.66 -0.32 -2.64
CA PHE A 16 3.62 -1.64 -2.02
C PHE A 16 3.06 -1.57 -0.60
N ARG A 17 3.48 -0.57 0.20
CA ARG A 17 2.95 -0.35 1.57
C ARG A 17 1.46 -0.09 1.57
N LYS A 18 0.98 0.78 0.68
CA LYS A 18 -0.45 1.09 0.53
C LYS A 18 -1.28 -0.14 0.21
N LEU A 19 -0.74 -1.04 -0.60
CA LEU A 19 -1.40 -2.29 -0.95
C LEU A 19 -1.39 -3.29 0.23
N ASP A 20 -0.25 -3.45 0.90
CA ASP A 20 -0.06 -4.32 2.07
C ASP A 20 -1.03 -3.93 3.22
N ASP A 21 -1.15 -2.63 3.49
CA ASP A 21 -2.05 -2.10 4.53
C ASP A 21 -3.52 -2.40 4.22
N ARG A 22 -3.94 -2.23 2.96
CA ARG A 22 -5.33 -2.50 2.53
C ARG A 22 -5.66 -3.99 2.58
N TYR A 23 -4.74 -4.85 2.18
CA TYR A 23 -4.94 -6.30 2.29
C TYR A 23 -5.01 -6.75 3.74
N THR A 24 -4.13 -6.21 4.59
CA THR A 24 -4.16 -6.48 6.03
C THR A 24 -5.51 -6.07 6.63
N TYR A 25 -6.02 -4.89 6.28
CA TYR A 25 -7.36 -4.46 6.67
C TYR A 25 -8.46 -5.40 6.17
N ALA A 26 -8.43 -5.77 4.89
CA ALA A 26 -9.43 -6.67 4.31
C ALA A 26 -9.44 -8.04 5.00
N ALA A 27 -8.28 -8.56 5.42
CA ALA A 27 -8.19 -9.79 6.20
C ALA A 27 -8.87 -9.65 7.56
N HIS A 28 -8.60 -8.56 8.29
CA HIS A 28 -9.27 -8.29 9.57
C HIS A 28 -10.78 -8.17 9.40
N LEU A 29 -11.23 -7.45 8.36
CA LEU A 29 -12.64 -7.29 8.05
C LEU A 29 -13.30 -8.65 7.75
N SER A 30 -12.61 -9.51 6.99
CA SER A 30 -13.11 -10.86 6.65
C SER A 30 -13.26 -11.73 7.89
N VAL A 31 -12.30 -11.70 8.81
CA VAL A 31 -12.38 -12.42 10.09
C VAL A 31 -13.54 -11.91 10.93
N PHE A 32 -13.71 -10.59 11.02
CA PHE A 32 -14.83 -9.99 11.75
C PHE A 32 -16.18 -10.38 11.14
N LEU A 33 -16.34 -10.32 9.83
CA LEU A 33 -17.59 -10.69 9.16
C LEU A 33 -17.89 -12.19 9.30
N CYS A 34 -16.88 -13.04 9.13
CA CYS A 34 -17.01 -14.50 9.28
C CYS A 34 -17.44 -14.86 10.71
N SER A 35 -16.70 -14.39 11.71
CA SER A 35 -17.00 -14.67 13.12
C SER A 35 -18.31 -14.01 13.55
N GLY A 36 -18.51 -12.73 13.23
CA GLY A 36 -19.71 -11.99 13.60
C GLY A 36 -20.98 -12.59 13.01
N SER A 37 -20.97 -12.95 11.73
CA SER A 37 -22.12 -13.62 11.09
C SER A 37 -22.36 -15.01 11.69
N GLY A 38 -21.31 -15.79 11.95
CA GLY A 38 -21.42 -17.09 12.59
C GLY A 38 -22.01 -17.01 14.00
N LEU A 39 -21.52 -16.10 14.84
CA LEU A 39 -22.03 -15.93 16.21
C LEU A 39 -23.49 -15.51 16.22
N VAL A 40 -23.88 -14.54 15.37
CA VAL A 40 -25.28 -14.11 15.25
C VAL A 40 -26.15 -15.25 14.72
N PHE A 41 -25.67 -16.04 13.76
CA PHE A 41 -26.41 -17.22 13.27
C PHE A 41 -26.71 -18.21 14.39
N PHE A 42 -25.71 -18.56 15.22
CA PHE A 42 -25.92 -19.46 16.36
C PHE A 42 -26.80 -18.85 17.45
N GLN A 43 -26.69 -17.55 17.69
CA GLN A 43 -27.58 -16.84 18.61
C GLN A 43 -29.05 -17.03 18.18
N GLN A 44 -29.34 -16.86 16.89
CA GLN A 44 -30.68 -17.05 16.34
C GLN A 44 -31.12 -18.52 16.39
N LEU A 45 -30.22 -19.45 16.08
CA LEU A 45 -30.49 -20.89 16.08
C LEU A 45 -30.91 -21.41 17.47
N TYR A 46 -30.22 -20.95 18.52
CA TYR A 46 -30.48 -21.36 19.90
C TYR A 46 -31.46 -20.45 20.64
N ARG A 47 -31.92 -19.35 20.01
CA ARG A 47 -32.69 -18.27 20.68
C ARG A 47 -32.01 -17.82 21.98
N ALA A 48 -30.70 -17.68 21.93
CA ALA A 48 -29.90 -17.38 23.10
C ALA A 48 -29.80 -15.86 23.32
N ASP A 49 -30.08 -15.42 24.55
CA ASP A 49 -29.89 -14.03 24.94
C ASP A 49 -28.48 -13.85 25.51
N TRP A 50 -27.52 -13.57 24.62
CA TRP A 50 -26.14 -13.27 25.02
C TRP A 50 -25.93 -11.76 25.14
N PRO A 51 -26.04 -11.18 26.35
CA PRO A 51 -25.91 -9.73 26.54
C PRO A 51 -24.51 -9.20 26.19
N TRP A 52 -23.50 -10.07 26.18
CA TRP A 52 -22.12 -9.73 25.85
C TRP A 52 -21.84 -9.72 24.34
N LEU A 53 -22.71 -10.29 23.51
CA LEU A 53 -22.44 -10.43 22.07
C LEU A 53 -22.43 -9.07 21.36
N VAL A 54 -23.46 -8.26 21.61
CA VAL A 54 -23.58 -6.92 21.02
C VAL A 54 -22.39 -6.02 21.38
N PRO A 55 -21.99 -5.87 22.67
CA PRO A 55 -20.82 -5.06 23.00
C PRO A 55 -19.52 -5.64 22.46
N LEU A 56 -19.36 -6.98 22.40
CA LEU A 56 -18.17 -7.60 21.79
C LEU A 56 -18.03 -7.23 20.31
N LEU A 57 -19.09 -7.40 19.52
CA LEU A 57 -19.10 -7.02 18.11
C LEU A 57 -18.95 -5.51 17.94
N GLY A 58 -19.53 -4.70 18.83
CA GLY A 58 -19.39 -3.25 18.84
C GLY A 58 -17.94 -2.80 19.04
N TRP A 59 -17.25 -3.31 20.06
CA TRP A 59 -15.84 -2.98 20.30
C TRP A 59 -14.92 -3.46 19.18
N TRP A 60 -15.19 -4.64 18.63
CA TRP A 60 -14.40 -5.16 17.52
C TRP A 60 -14.61 -4.34 16.24
N ALA A 61 -15.86 -3.99 15.92
CA ALA A 61 -16.21 -3.10 14.82
C ALA A 61 -15.59 -1.71 14.98
N LEU A 62 -15.54 -1.18 16.21
CA LEU A 62 -14.88 0.09 16.50
C LEU A 62 -13.38 0.02 16.21
N GLY A 63 -12.70 -1.06 16.64
CA GLY A 63 -11.28 -1.28 16.34
C GLY A 63 -11.01 -1.34 14.84
N LEU A 64 -11.89 -2.03 14.08
CA LEU A 64 -11.86 -2.03 12.62
C LEU A 64 -12.09 -0.65 12.02
N GLY A 65 -13.04 0.13 12.54
CA GLY A 65 -13.31 1.50 12.10
C GLY A 65 -12.12 2.43 12.31
N ILE A 66 -11.45 2.34 13.47
CA ILE A 66 -10.21 3.07 13.75
C ILE A 66 -9.12 2.66 12.74
N HIS A 67 -8.97 1.37 12.48
CA HIS A 67 -7.99 0.86 11.52
C HIS A 67 -8.28 1.33 10.09
N SER A 68 -9.55 1.30 9.65
CA SER A 68 -10.00 1.88 8.38
C SER A 68 -9.63 3.35 8.29
N PHE A 69 -9.99 4.11 9.33
CA PHE A 69 -9.77 5.54 9.35
C PHE A 69 -8.27 5.86 9.21
N TRP A 70 -7.42 5.12 9.90
CA TRP A 70 -5.97 5.29 9.81
C TRP A 70 -5.45 5.08 8.38
N ILE A 71 -5.84 3.99 7.70
CA ILE A 71 -5.35 3.67 6.36
C ILE A 71 -5.89 4.65 5.30
N PHE A 72 -7.15 5.07 5.40
CA PHE A 72 -7.78 5.91 4.38
C PHE A 72 -7.48 7.40 4.55
N PHE A 73 -7.34 7.90 5.79
CA PHE A 73 -7.22 9.33 6.05
C PHE A 73 -5.83 9.76 6.53
N VAL A 74 -5.13 8.91 7.30
CA VAL A 74 -3.87 9.31 7.96
C VAL A 74 -2.65 8.85 7.17
N ALA A 75 -2.70 7.64 6.57
CA ALA A 75 -1.56 7.07 5.89
C ALA A 75 -1.18 7.89 4.64
N ARG A 76 -0.08 8.64 4.76
CA ARG A 76 0.57 9.33 3.65
C ARG A 76 1.62 8.41 3.03
N TYR A 77 1.50 8.20 1.73
CA TYR A 77 2.46 7.44 0.93
C TYR A 77 3.18 8.41 -0.02
N PRO A 78 4.16 9.20 0.45
CA PRO A 78 4.90 10.11 -0.42
C PRO A 78 5.63 9.28 -1.49
N VAL A 79 5.39 9.62 -2.75
CA VAL A 79 6.20 9.16 -3.86
C VAL A 79 7.46 10.02 -3.85
N GLU A 80 8.62 9.43 -3.61
CA GLU A 80 9.88 10.09 -3.91
C GLU A 80 9.90 10.37 -5.42
N ALA A 81 9.74 11.64 -5.80
CA ALA A 81 9.86 12.11 -7.17
C ALA A 81 11.32 11.99 -7.60
N GLY A 82 11.76 10.77 -7.92
CA GLY A 82 13.17 10.47 -8.10
C GLY A 82 13.45 9.56 -9.29
N PHE A 83 12.64 9.58 -10.34
CA PHE A 83 12.95 8.92 -11.63
C PHE A 83 12.29 9.64 -12.82
N GLY A 84 12.31 10.98 -12.83
CA GLY A 84 11.71 11.80 -13.89
C GLY A 84 12.60 12.89 -14.47
N GLU A 85 13.80 13.07 -13.94
CA GLU A 85 14.76 14.05 -14.45
C GLU A 85 16.03 13.31 -14.91
N LEU A 86 15.86 12.45 -15.91
CA LEU A 86 16.93 12.24 -16.87
C LEU A 86 16.98 13.51 -17.70
N THR A 87 17.81 14.46 -17.27
CA THR A 87 18.23 15.61 -18.07
C THR A 87 18.57 15.13 -19.49
N PRO A 88 17.80 15.50 -20.52
CA PRO A 88 18.20 15.24 -21.90
C PRO A 88 19.32 16.24 -22.23
N GLY A 89 20.55 15.93 -21.85
CA GLY A 89 21.64 16.88 -22.05
C GLY A 89 23.06 16.49 -21.62
N ALA A 90 23.33 15.24 -21.25
CA ALA A 90 24.68 14.83 -20.82
C ALA A 90 25.28 13.69 -21.66
N HIS A 91 24.95 13.65 -22.94
CA HIS A 91 25.80 13.00 -23.95
C HIS A 91 26.41 14.09 -24.82
N GLU A 92 27.21 14.95 -24.19
CA GLU A 92 28.20 15.73 -24.93
C GLU A 92 29.29 14.75 -25.37
N ASN A 93 29.15 14.38 -26.64
CA ASN A 93 30.04 13.69 -27.55
C ASN A 93 31.54 13.65 -27.13
N PRO A 94 32.16 12.47 -26.91
CA PRO A 94 33.61 12.38 -26.73
C PRO A 94 34.41 12.51 -28.06
N THR A 95 33.77 12.87 -29.18
CA THR A 95 34.40 12.92 -30.50
C THR A 95 34.62 14.36 -31.02
N ALA A 96 35.27 15.20 -30.22
CA ALA A 96 35.73 16.53 -30.66
C ALA A 96 37.10 16.92 -30.09
N ALA A 97 37.99 15.94 -29.90
CA ALA A 97 39.37 16.18 -29.48
C ALA A 97 40.38 15.36 -30.29
N GLU A 98 40.18 15.29 -31.61
CA GLU A 98 41.22 14.85 -32.53
C GLU A 98 41.29 15.84 -33.71
N THR A 99 42.54 16.18 -34.07
CA THR A 99 43.00 17.05 -35.17
C THR A 99 42.93 18.58 -35.00
N ASP A 100 43.91 19.15 -34.29
CA ASP A 100 44.60 20.36 -34.78
C ASP A 100 46.13 20.21 -34.64
N PRO A 101 46.83 19.81 -35.71
CA PRO A 101 48.29 19.74 -35.73
C PRO A 101 48.99 21.05 -36.14
N SER A 102 48.32 22.22 -36.21
CA SER A 102 48.94 23.45 -36.76
C SER A 102 49.42 24.49 -35.74
N ARG A 103 49.61 24.14 -34.47
CA ARG A 103 50.16 25.08 -33.45
C ARG A 103 51.53 24.69 -32.90
N ALA A 104 52.30 23.97 -33.71
CA ALA A 104 53.74 23.85 -33.60
C ALA A 104 54.40 24.78 -34.64
N SER A 105 54.67 26.02 -34.24
CA SER A 105 55.66 26.92 -34.86
C SER A 105 55.87 28.13 -33.96
#